data_AF-A0A542JFQ5-F1
#
_entry.id   AF-A0A542JFQ5-F1
#
_cell.length_a   1.000
_cell.length_b   1.000
_cell.length_c   1.000
_cell.angle_alpha   90.00
_cell.angle_beta   90.00
_cell.angle_gamma   90.00
#
_symmetry.space_group_name_H-M   'P 1'
#
loop_
_entity.id
_entity.type
_entity.pdbx_description
1 polymer ?
#
loop_
_entity_poly.entity_id
_entity_poly.type
_entity_poly.pdbx_seq_one_letter_code
_entity_poly.pdbx_strand_id
1 'polypeptide(L)' 'MTVMAERTSSQMSMDVFERIAAFAEREDETVRLEFIGGRIGVRKVTNGNHGSIIMWLIRHCMQARPGPTSTSTRPRA' A
#
# COMPACT_ATOMS: atom_id res chain seq x y z
N MET A 1 -42.57 13.62 -5.75
CA MET A 1 -41.58 12.77 -6.44
C MET A 1 -40.24 13.51 -6.36
N THR A 2 -39.57 13.40 -5.22
CA THR A 2 -38.31 14.11 -4.94
C THR A 2 -37.15 13.22 -5.37
N VAL A 3 -36.36 13.76 -6.28
CA VAL A 3 -35.17 13.18 -6.90
C VAL A 3 -34.27 12.60 -5.80
N MET A 4 -34.15 11.27 -5.81
CA MET A 4 -33.16 10.55 -5.02
C MET A 4 -31.80 11.11 -5.41
N ALA A 5 -31.10 11.72 -4.46
CA ALA A 5 -29.71 12.09 -4.60
C ALA A 5 -28.88 10.80 -4.74
N GLU A 6 -28.85 10.24 -5.94
CA GLU A 6 -27.92 9.20 -6.36
C GLU A 6 -26.55 9.87 -6.56
N ARG A 7 -25.95 10.30 -5.45
CA ARG A 7 -24.53 10.61 -5.38
C ARG A 7 -23.88 9.68 -4.38
N THR A 8 -24.04 8.38 -4.64
CA THR A 8 -23.22 7.35 -4.02
C THR A 8 -22.60 6.54 -5.15
N SER A 9 -21.27 6.43 -5.11
CA SER A 9 -20.51 5.30 -5.66
C SER A 9 -20.47 5.07 -7.17
N SER A 10 -20.09 6.06 -7.98
CA SER A 10 -19.30 5.76 -9.19
C SER A 10 -17.84 5.49 -8.78
N GLN A 11 -17.65 4.51 -7.89
CA GLN A 11 -16.34 3.99 -7.51
C GLN A 11 -16.14 2.70 -8.28
N MET A 12 -14.99 2.58 -8.94
CA MET A 12 -14.61 1.36 -9.63
C MET A 12 -14.53 0.19 -8.63
N SER A 13 -14.96 -1.01 -9.01
CA SER A 13 -14.78 -2.18 -8.15
C SER A 13 -13.32 -2.66 -8.17
N MET A 14 -12.90 -3.27 -7.07
CA MET A 14 -11.55 -3.81 -6.92
C MET A 14 -11.20 -4.84 -8.00
N ASP A 15 -12.14 -5.72 -8.36
CA ASP A 15 -11.94 -6.73 -9.43
C ASP A 15 -11.64 -6.09 -10.80
N VAL A 16 -12.29 -4.96 -11.11
CA VAL A 16 -12.05 -4.26 -12.38
C VAL A 16 -10.70 -3.55 -12.34
N PHE A 17 -10.31 -2.98 -11.20
CA PHE A 17 -8.97 -2.43 -11.02
C PHE A 17 -7.89 -3.50 -11.22
N GLU A 18 -8.02 -4.68 -10.62
CA GLU A 18 -7.03 -5.76 -10.74
C GLU A 18 -6.84 -6.20 -12.19
N ARG A 19 -7.93 -6.30 -12.97
CA ARG A 19 -7.84 -6.60 -14.40
C ARG A 19 -7.09 -5.52 -15.19
N ILE A 20 -7.31 -4.25 -14.87
CA ILE A 20 -6.61 -3.14 -15.52
C ILE A 20 -5.13 -3.10 -15.11
N ALA A 21 -4.84 -3.34 -13.83
CA ALA A 21 -3.47 -3.40 -13.32
C ALA A 21 -2.68 -4.54 -13.99
N ALA A 22 -3.28 -5.74 -14.09
CA ALA A 22 -2.67 -6.88 -14.77
C ALA A 22 -2.46 -6.64 -16.27
N PHE A 23 -3.37 -5.91 -16.92
CA PHE A 23 -3.19 -5.52 -18.32
C PHE A 23 -2.04 -4.51 -18.47
N ALA A 24 -2.02 -3.46 -17.66
CA ALA A 24 -0.98 -2.43 -17.70
C ALA A 24 0.42 -3.01 -17.43
N GLU A 25 0.55 -3.93 -16.47
CA GLU A 25 1.82 -4.61 -16.16
C GLU A 25 2.30 -5.54 -17.29
N ARG A 26 1.39 -6.12 -18.08
CA ARG A 26 1.74 -6.93 -19.26
C ARG A 26 2.26 -6.07 -20.41
N GLU A 27 1.71 -4.89 -20.59
CA GLU A 27 2.12 -3.95 -21.65
C GLU A 27 3.44 -3.25 -21.30
N ASP A 28 3.61 -2.87 -20.02
CA ASP A 28 4.81 -2.22 -19.52
C ASP A 28 5.05 -2.59 -18.04
N GLU A 29 6.09 -3.40 -17.80
CA GLU A 29 6.48 -3.87 -16.47
C GLU A 29 6.88 -2.73 -15.51
N THR A 30 7.16 -1.53 -16.04
CA THR A 30 7.50 -0.35 -15.25
C THR A 30 6.27 0.41 -14.76
N VAL A 31 5.08 0.15 -15.34
CA VAL A 31 3.84 0.81 -14.95
C VAL A 31 3.27 0.13 -13.70
N ARG A 32 3.17 0.90 -12.61
CA ARG A 32 2.42 0.50 -11.41
C ARG A 32 1.21 1.40 -11.24
N LEU A 33 0.04 0.79 -11.10
CA LEU A 33 -1.21 1.49 -10.80
C LEU A 33 -1.52 1.37 -9.30
N GLU A 34 -2.13 2.41 -8.75
CA GLU A 34 -2.63 2.45 -7.38
C GLU A 34 -4.14 2.70 -7.39
N PHE A 35 -4.85 2.03 -6.48
CA PHE A 35 -6.28 2.22 -6.29
C PHE A 35 -6.55 2.80 -4.90
N ILE A 36 -6.89 4.09 -4.85
CA ILE A 36 -7.08 4.83 -3.59
C ILE A 36 -8.40 5.58 -3.64
N GLY A 37 -9.27 5.33 -2.65
CA GLY A 37 -10.56 6.03 -2.52
C GLY A 37 -11.52 5.86 -3.71
N GLY A 38 -11.42 4.75 -4.44
CA GLY A 38 -12.26 4.50 -5.61
C GLY A 38 -11.71 5.05 -6.93
N ARG A 39 -10.46 5.55 -6.95
CA ARG A 39 -9.82 6.17 -8.12
C ARG A 39 -8.52 5.44 -8.47
N ILE A 40 -8.24 5.33 -9.77
CA ILE A 40 -6.95 4.83 -10.28
C ILE A 40 -5.97 5.99 -10.40
N GLY A 41 -4.78 5.82 -9.86
CA GLY A 41 -3.61 6.67 -10.08
C GLY A 41 -2.46 5.89 -10.70
N VAL A 42 -1.63 6.55 -11.50
CA VAL A 42 -0.36 5.98 -11.97
C VAL A 42 0.70 6.32 -10.94
N ARG A 43 1.36 5.30 -10.39
CA ARG A 43 2.55 5.48 -9.57
C ARG A 43 3.72 5.70 -10.49
N LYS A 44 4.22 6.94 -10.55
CA LYS A 44 5.45 7.25 -11.27
C LYS A 44 6.59 6.46 -10.64
N VAL A 45 7.34 5.71 -11.46
CA VAL A 45 8.54 4.99 -10.99
C VAL A 45 9.44 6.00 -10.29
N THR A 46 9.58 5.82 -8.99
CA THR A 46 10.44 6.65 -8.14
C THR A 46 11.89 6.42 -8.55
N ASN A 47 12.69 7.50 -8.48
CA ASN A 47 14.09 7.52 -8.93
C ASN A 47 14.88 6.29 -8.45
N GLY A 48 15.95 5.93 -9.18
CA GLY A 48 16.72 4.70 -8.96
C GLY A 48 17.26 4.48 -7.54
N ASN A 49 17.27 5.48 -6.65
CA ASN A 49 17.69 5.31 -5.25
C ASN A 49 16.56 4.83 -4.32
N HIS A 50 15.31 4.91 -4.75
CA HIS A 50 14.16 4.70 -3.86
C HIS A 50 14.17 3.31 -3.20
N GLY A 51 14.60 2.28 -3.94
CA GLY A 51 14.81 0.94 -3.38
C GLY A 51 15.90 0.90 -2.30
N SER A 52 16.98 1.66 -2.47
CA SER A 52 18.06 1.78 -1.48
C SER A 52 17.60 2.47 -0.21
N ILE A 53 16.78 3.53 -0.32
CA ILE A 53 16.19 4.21 0.84
C ILE A 53 15.23 3.29 1.59
N ILE A 54 14.33 2.59 0.88
CA ILE A 54 13.42 1.62 1.50
C ILE A 54 14.20 0.54 2.25
N MET A 55 15.23 -0.03 1.61
CA MET A 55 16.05 -1.08 2.22
C MET A 55 16.84 -0.57 3.43
N TRP A 56 17.32 0.67 3.40
CA TRP A 56 17.92 1.31 4.57
C TRP A 56 16.91 1.47 5.72
N LEU A 57 15.70 1.93 5.42
CA LEU A 57 14.65 2.14 6.41
C LEU A 57 14.21 0.83 7.08
N ILE A 58 14.01 -0.23 6.29
CA ILE A 58 13.67 -1.57 6.81
C ILE A 58 14.73 -2.05 7.80
N ARG A 59 16.02 -1.97 7.42
CA ARG A 59 17.13 -2.36 8.30
C ARG A 59 17.15 -1.56 9.59
N HIS A 60 16.88 -0.26 9.51
CA HIS A 60 16.83 0.61 10.68
C HIS A 60 15.67 0.23 11.61
N CYS A 61 14.47 0.02 11.08
CA CYS A 61 13.30 -0.39 11.87
C CYS A 61 13.48 -1.77 12.52
N MET A 62 14.14 -2.71 11.84
CA MET A 62 14.44 -4.04 12.41
C MET A 62 15.41 -3.95 13.59
N GLN A 63 16.41 -3.07 13.51
CA GLN A 63 17.37 -2.83 14.60
C GLN A 63 16.76 -2.05 15.77
N ALA A 64 15.84 -1.12 15.48
CA ALA A 64 15.13 -0.34 16.49
C ALA A 64 14.00 -1.11 17.18
N ARG A 65 13.65 -2.32 16.70
CA ARG A 65 12.59 -3.12 17.30
C ARG A 65 13.06 -3.57 18.69
N PRO A 66 12.38 -3.16 19.78
CA PRO A 66 12.66 -3.72 21.08
C PRO A 66 12.47 -5.24 20.97
N GLY A 67 13.44 -6.02 21.45
CA GLY A 67 13.23 -7.47 21.63
C GLY A 67 11.94 -7.69 22.42
N PRO A 68 11.27 -8.85 22.27
CA PRO A 68 10.07 -9.14 23.06
C PRO A 68 10.44 -8.90 24.52
N THR A 69 9.87 -7.86 25.12
CA THR A 69 10.14 -7.52 26.50
C THR A 69 9.67 -8.73 27.29
N SER A 70 10.61 -9.51 27.82
CA SER A 70 10.36 -10.55 28.80
C SER A 70 9.95 -9.88 30.10
N THR A 71 8.81 -9.20 30.11
CA THR A 71 8.10 -8.81 31.32
C THR A 71 7.38 -10.05 31.83
N SER A 72 8.13 -10.93 32.50
CA SER A 72 7.68 -11.62 33.71
C SER A 72 8.78 -12.57 34.21
N THR A 73 9.79 -12.01 34.86
CA THR A 73 10.45 -12.74 35.94
C THR A 73 10.66 -11.73 37.05
N ARG A 74 9.70 -11.70 37.97
CA ARG A 74 9.87 -11.06 39.27
C ARG A 74 10.04 -12.19 40.28
N PRO A 75 11.26 -12.49 40.78
CA PRO A 75 11.40 -13.24 42.00
C PRO A 75 11.26 -12.25 43.16
N ARG A 76 10.28 -12.43 44.04
CA ARG A 76 10.36 -11.81 45.37
C ARG A 76 9.50 -12.54 46.40
N ALA A 77 10.25 -13.11 47.35
CA ALA A 77 9.92 -13.49 48.73
C ALA A 77 8.83 -14.53 48.94
#